data_AF-V6HWK8-F1
#
_entry.id   AF-V6HWK8-F1
#
_cell.length_a   1.000
_cell.length_b   1.000
_cell.length_c   1.000
_cell.angle_alpha   90.00
_cell.angle_beta   90.00
_cell.angle_gamma   90.00
#
_symmetry.space_group_name_H-M   'P 1'
#
loop_
_entity.id
_entity.type
_entity.pdbx_description
1 polymer ?
#
loop_
_entity_poly.entity_id
_entity_poly.type
_entity_poly.pdbx_seq_one_letter_code
_entity_poly.pdbx_strand_id
1 'polypeptide(L)'
;MEFDGKYIPSGDVRHVIDWSGFSGSVNIPDSLKQYYGFLLDPDRRKISFIVQSGTVFREQLSLTIYSKDPQIPSFNKIFSDANSQIPNFSKSVLTYDYDTKGTNIPVIPERLKQEAEEFLKNIKTVILIGLGAFLGWKIFGNDIMGRK
;
A
#
# COMPACT_ATOMS: atom_id res chain seq x y z
N MET A 1 12.46 -9.26 19.81
CA MET A 1 13.12 -9.05 18.51
C MET A 1 12.18 -9.60 17.46
N GLU A 2 11.40 -8.72 16.85
CA GLU A 2 10.37 -9.08 15.89
C GLU A 2 11.04 -9.59 14.62
N PHE A 3 10.75 -10.85 14.27
CA PHE A 3 11.23 -11.48 13.04
C PHE A 3 10.40 -10.96 11.86
N ASP A 4 10.57 -9.69 11.53
CA ASP A 4 9.99 -9.14 10.31
C ASP A 4 10.67 -9.76 9.10
N GLY A 5 9.85 -10.32 8.21
CA GLY A 5 10.34 -10.99 7.01
C GLY A 5 10.82 -9.94 6.01
N LYS A 6 12.00 -10.17 5.42
CA LYS A 6 12.40 -9.42 4.23
C LYS A 6 11.31 -9.60 3.17
N TYR A 7 10.76 -8.49 2.69
CA TYR A 7 9.73 -8.51 1.67
C TYR A 7 10.38 -8.47 0.29
N ILE A 8 9.85 -9.26 -0.65
CA ILE A 8 10.22 -9.20 -2.06
C ILE A 8 9.09 -8.47 -2.78
N PRO A 9 9.29 -7.19 -3.16
CA PRO A 9 8.29 -6.45 -3.91
C PRO A 9 8.01 -7.07 -5.27
N SER A 10 6.76 -6.97 -5.70
CA SER A 10 6.30 -7.32 -7.04
C SER A 10 6.44 -6.17 -8.04
N GLY A 11 6.50 -4.92 -7.54
CA GLY A 11 6.83 -3.72 -8.29
C GLY A 11 7.72 -2.79 -7.47
N ASP A 12 7.68 -1.49 -7.79
CA ASP A 12 8.30 -0.47 -6.96
C ASP A 12 7.54 -0.34 -5.64
N VAL A 13 8.27 -0.09 -4.55
CA VAL A 13 7.67 0.28 -3.26
C VAL A 13 7.78 1.77 -3.09
N ARG A 14 6.69 2.40 -2.66
CA ARG A 14 6.62 3.84 -2.47
C ARG A 14 6.34 4.17 -1.02
N HIS A 15 7.13 5.10 -0.48
CA HIS A 15 6.80 5.77 0.78
C HIS A 15 5.87 6.93 0.50
N VAL A 16 4.76 6.99 1.22
CA VAL A 16 3.67 7.95 1.00
C VAL A 16 3.53 8.84 2.21
N ILE A 17 3.32 10.14 1.96
CA ILE A 17 2.71 11.07 2.89
C ILE A 17 1.31 11.38 2.37
N ASP A 18 0.30 11.13 3.20
CA ASP A 18 -1.12 11.26 2.89
C ASP A 18 -1.75 12.29 3.83
N TRP A 19 -2.13 13.45 3.31
CA TRP A 19 -2.78 14.51 4.09
C TRP A 19 -4.29 14.58 3.82
N SER A 20 -4.91 13.47 3.39
CA SER A 20 -6.35 13.44 3.14
C SER A 20 -7.20 13.83 4.34
N GLY A 21 -6.69 13.65 5.57
CA GLY A 21 -7.30 14.11 6.82
C GLY A 21 -7.31 15.62 7.01
N PHE A 22 -6.58 16.39 6.20
CA PHE A 22 -6.53 17.85 6.22
C PHE A 22 -7.17 18.44 4.97
N SER A 23 -8.09 19.39 5.15
CA SER A 23 -8.80 20.08 4.05
C SER A 23 -8.15 21.39 3.60
N GLY A 24 -7.16 21.89 4.33
CA GLY A 24 -6.46 23.12 3.98
C GLY A 24 -5.37 22.92 2.93
N SER A 25 -4.73 24.02 2.56
CA SER A 25 -3.61 24.00 1.61
C SER A 25 -2.33 23.53 2.28
N VAL A 26 -1.58 22.69 1.57
CA VAL A 26 -0.24 22.24 1.97
C VAL A 26 0.81 22.84 1.05
N ASN A 27 1.98 23.12 1.60
CA ASN A 27 3.16 23.52 0.88
C ASN A 27 3.98 22.27 0.51
N ILE A 28 4.37 22.15 -0.77
CA ILE A 28 5.20 21.06 -1.27
C ILE A 28 6.55 21.66 -1.73
N PRO A 29 7.58 21.68 -0.86
CA PRO A 29 8.89 22.21 -1.21
C PRO A 29 9.53 21.53 -2.43
N ASP A 30 10.27 22.29 -3.23
CA ASP A 30 11.00 21.76 -4.39
C ASP A 30 12.06 20.71 -4.01
N SER A 31 12.58 20.76 -2.78
CA SER A 31 13.51 19.75 -2.25
C SER A 31 12.88 18.35 -2.17
N LEU A 32 11.57 18.23 -2.00
CA LEU A 32 10.88 16.94 -2.04
C LEU A 32 10.85 16.35 -3.45
N LYS A 33 10.81 17.21 -4.49
CA LYS A 33 10.76 16.79 -5.89
C LYS A 33 12.06 16.14 -6.38
N GLN A 34 13.14 16.27 -5.60
CA GLN A 34 14.45 15.68 -5.90
C GLN A 34 14.53 14.20 -5.53
N TYR A 35 13.58 13.68 -4.73
CA TYR A 35 13.56 12.28 -4.32
C TYR A 35 13.26 11.38 -5.51
N TYR A 36 13.89 10.20 -5.55
CA TYR A 36 13.78 9.30 -6.69
C TYR A 36 12.33 8.86 -6.93
N GLY A 37 11.90 9.03 -8.19
CA GLY A 37 10.54 8.70 -8.59
C GLY A 37 9.48 9.53 -7.89
N PHE A 38 9.78 10.74 -7.39
CA PHE A 38 8.79 11.60 -6.73
C PHE A 38 7.49 11.70 -7.54
N LEU A 39 6.36 11.60 -6.85
CA LEU A 39 5.03 11.76 -7.42
C LEU A 39 4.18 12.63 -6.50
N LEU A 40 3.56 13.65 -7.09
CA LEU A 40 2.53 14.47 -6.49
C LEU A 40 1.17 14.08 -7.06
N ASP A 41 0.26 13.68 -6.17
CA ASP A 41 -1.14 13.41 -6.48
C ASP A 41 -2.02 14.37 -5.67
N PRO A 42 -2.35 15.54 -6.23
CA PRO A 42 -3.09 16.56 -5.51
C PRO A 42 -4.55 16.16 -5.28
N ASP A 43 -5.15 15.40 -6.19
CA ASP A 43 -6.54 14.95 -6.09
C ASP A 43 -6.73 14.00 -4.92
N ARG A 44 -5.77 13.10 -4.70
CA ARG A 44 -5.78 12.17 -3.57
C ARG A 44 -5.09 12.72 -2.32
N ARG A 45 -4.53 13.93 -2.38
CA ARG A 45 -3.79 14.58 -1.29
C ARG A 45 -2.59 13.75 -0.82
N LYS A 46 -1.76 13.32 -1.78
CA LYS A 46 -0.60 12.47 -1.52
C LYS A 46 0.65 12.97 -2.21
N ILE A 47 1.78 12.75 -1.56
CA ILE A 47 3.09 12.74 -2.20
C ILE A 47 3.76 11.42 -1.89
N SER A 48 4.64 10.98 -2.78
CA SER A 48 5.42 9.77 -2.55
C SER A 48 6.75 9.81 -3.27
N PHE A 49 7.67 8.97 -2.82
CA PHE A 49 8.89 8.64 -3.55
C PHE A 49 9.11 7.12 -3.53
N ILE A 50 9.91 6.62 -4.48
CA ILE A 50 10.25 5.19 -4.55
C ILE A 50 11.39 4.91 -3.59
N VAL A 51 11.20 3.96 -2.67
CA VAL A 51 12.23 3.57 -1.70
C VAL A 51 13.28 2.65 -2.33
N GLN A 52 14.48 2.65 -1.76
CA GLN A 52 15.59 1.80 -2.17
C GLN A 52 15.21 0.32 -2.09
N SER A 53 15.50 -0.41 -3.16
CA SER A 53 15.29 -1.86 -3.20
C SER A 53 16.03 -2.58 -2.07
N GLY A 54 15.38 -3.58 -1.47
CA GLY A 54 15.95 -4.38 -0.39
C GLY A 54 15.83 -3.76 1.01
N THR A 55 15.25 -2.56 1.14
CA THR A 55 14.95 -1.93 2.43
C THR A 55 13.55 -2.23 2.95
N VAL A 56 12.78 -3.08 2.24
CA VAL A 56 11.36 -3.32 2.51
C VAL A 56 11.16 -4.60 3.30
N PHE A 57 10.34 -4.50 4.32
CA PHE A 57 9.99 -5.55 5.25
C PHE A 57 8.47 -5.69 5.32
N ARG A 58 8.02 -6.87 5.70
CA ARG A 58 6.61 -7.14 5.98
C ARG A 58 6.48 -7.49 7.45
N GLU A 59 5.54 -6.82 8.11
CA GLU A 59 5.15 -7.13 9.48
C GLU A 59 4.62 -8.56 9.58
N GLN A 60 5.03 -9.27 10.63
CA GLN A 60 4.55 -10.62 10.87
C GLN A 60 3.02 -10.61 11.11
N LEU A 61 2.30 -11.55 10.47
CA LEU A 61 0.82 -11.68 10.55
C LEU A 61 0.02 -10.49 9.99
N SER A 62 0.65 -9.60 9.21
CA SER A 62 0.00 -8.45 8.57
C SER A 62 0.28 -8.39 7.06
N LEU A 63 -0.57 -7.70 6.33
CA LEU A 63 -0.32 -7.31 4.94
C LEU A 63 0.44 -5.98 4.84
N THR A 64 0.66 -5.31 5.98
CA THR A 64 1.45 -4.08 6.07
C THR A 64 2.89 -4.38 5.70
N ILE A 65 3.40 -3.58 4.77
CA ILE A 65 4.83 -3.46 4.53
C ILE A 65 5.31 -2.13 5.08
N TYR A 66 6.59 -2.09 5.40
CA TYR A 66 7.27 -0.87 5.77
C TYR A 66 8.71 -0.90 5.24
N SER A 67 9.29 0.27 5.06
CA SER A 67 10.64 0.46 4.56
C SER A 67 11.54 1.06 5.63
N LYS A 68 12.78 0.57 5.67
CA LYS A 68 13.89 1.15 6.47
C LYS A 68 14.80 2.02 5.61
N ASP A 69 14.30 2.56 4.51
CA ASP A 69 15.07 3.46 3.66
C ASP A 69 15.54 4.69 4.46
N PRO A 70 16.86 5.00 4.46
CA PRO A 70 17.43 6.11 5.23
C PRO A 70 16.91 7.49 4.81
N GLN A 71 16.28 7.62 3.63
CA GLN A 71 15.72 8.87 3.13
C GLN A 71 14.35 9.21 3.73
N ILE A 72 13.62 8.22 4.26
CA ILE A 72 12.27 8.41 4.83
C ILE A 72 12.23 9.47 5.93
N PRO A 73 13.11 9.45 6.96
CA PRO A 73 13.09 10.47 8.00
C PRO A 73 13.28 11.88 7.45
N SER A 74 14.16 12.06 6.47
CA SER A 74 14.41 13.36 5.83
C SER A 74 13.21 13.81 5.00
N PHE A 75 12.60 12.92 4.23
CA PHE A 75 11.40 13.20 3.43
C PHE A 75 10.25 13.69 4.32
N ASN A 76 9.97 12.95 5.39
CA ASN A 76 8.91 13.26 6.35
C ASN A 76 9.17 14.59 7.07
N LYS A 77 10.42 14.82 7.48
CA LYS A 77 10.82 16.06 8.15
C LYS A 77 10.65 17.29 7.25
N ILE A 78 11.09 17.22 5.98
CA ILE A 78 10.94 18.35 5.05
C ILE A 78 9.46 18.70 4.86
N PHE A 79 8.60 17.70 4.70
CA PHE A 79 7.17 17.93 4.57
C PHE A 79 6.55 18.50 5.86
N SER A 80 6.91 17.97 7.03
CA SER A 80 6.36 18.45 8.30
C SER A 80 6.80 19.89 8.61
N ASP A 81 8.07 20.23 8.38
CA ASP A 81 8.60 21.57 8.63
C ASP A 81 7.91 22.60 7.73
N ALA A 82 7.68 22.26 6.47
CA ALA A 82 6.98 23.11 5.50
C ALA A 82 5.48 23.27 5.79
N ASN A 83 4.91 22.42 6.65
CA ASN A 83 3.47 22.34 6.93
C ASN A 83 3.14 22.39 8.43
N SER A 84 3.95 23.11 9.21
CA SER A 84 3.79 23.25 10.66
C SER A 84 2.44 23.88 11.08
N GLN A 85 1.75 24.54 10.14
CA GLN A 85 0.41 25.08 10.35
C GLN A 85 -0.71 24.04 10.45
N ILE A 86 -0.47 22.77 10.07
CA ILE A 86 -1.51 21.73 10.11
C ILE A 86 -1.83 21.37 11.58
N PRO A 87 -3.06 21.57 12.06
CA PRO A 87 -3.44 21.21 13.41
C PRO A 87 -3.47 19.68 13.56
N ASN A 88 -3.03 19.18 14.72
CA ASN A 88 -2.99 17.75 15.04
C ASN A 88 -2.31 16.93 13.93
N PHE A 89 -1.11 17.33 13.51
CA PHE A 89 -0.39 16.78 12.36
C PHE A 89 -0.42 15.25 12.29
N SER A 90 -0.14 14.55 13.39
CA SER A 90 -0.13 13.07 13.45
C SER A 90 -1.49 12.40 13.25
N LYS A 91 -2.60 13.13 13.41
CA LYS A 91 -3.95 12.64 13.10
C LYS A 91 -4.40 13.00 11.69
N SER A 92 -3.91 14.12 11.18
CA SER A 92 -4.32 14.69 9.89
C SER A 92 -3.47 14.19 8.72
N VAL A 93 -2.24 13.73 9.02
CA VAL A 93 -1.25 13.26 8.05
C VAL A 93 -0.82 11.85 8.42
N LEU A 94 -0.93 10.93 7.48
CA LEU A 94 -0.52 9.54 7.60
C LEU A 94 0.71 9.27 6.73
N THR A 95 1.55 8.35 7.18
CA THR A 95 2.69 7.84 6.40
C THR A 95 2.63 6.33 6.31
N TYR A 96 2.83 5.78 5.13
CA TYR A 96 2.81 4.33 4.90
C TYR A 96 3.56 3.96 3.64
N ASP A 97 3.92 2.68 3.53
CA ASP A 97 4.55 2.12 2.34
C ASP A 97 3.58 1.20 1.60
N TYR A 98 3.61 1.24 0.26
CA TYR A 98 2.85 0.29 -0.56
C TYR A 98 3.65 -0.19 -1.76
N ASP A 99 3.35 -1.42 -2.20
CA ASP A 99 3.91 -2.01 -3.41
C ASP A 99 2.98 -1.68 -4.58
N THR A 100 3.51 -1.01 -5.60
CA THR A 100 2.76 -0.52 -6.78
C THR A 100 2.10 -1.62 -7.60
N LYS A 101 2.61 -2.86 -7.53
CA LYS A 101 2.03 -4.03 -8.20
C LYS A 101 1.55 -5.09 -7.21
N GLY A 102 1.76 -4.83 -5.91
CA GLY A 102 1.41 -5.75 -4.85
C GLY A 102 -0.03 -5.57 -4.39
N THR A 103 -0.53 -6.55 -3.64
CA THR A 103 -1.84 -6.50 -3.00
C THR A 103 -1.79 -5.85 -1.60
N ASN A 104 -0.76 -5.04 -1.31
CA ASN A 104 -0.64 -4.37 -0.01
C ASN A 104 -1.71 -3.29 0.07
N ILE A 105 -2.78 -3.58 0.81
CA ILE A 105 -3.81 -2.61 1.11
C ILE A 105 -3.31 -1.84 2.34
N PRO A 106 -2.93 -0.55 2.21
CA PRO A 106 -2.57 0.25 3.37
C PRO A 106 -3.76 0.31 4.33
N VAL A 107 -3.49 0.37 5.63
CA VAL A 107 -4.51 0.47 6.71
C VAL A 107 -5.59 1.44 6.24
N ILE A 108 -6.73 0.85 5.91
CA ILE A 108 -7.79 1.53 5.18
C ILE A 108 -8.42 2.52 6.16
N PRO A 109 -8.40 3.85 5.90
CA PRO A 109 -9.18 4.79 6.67
C PRO A 109 -10.62 4.29 6.78
N GLU A 110 -11.29 4.43 7.93
CA GLU A 110 -12.63 3.85 8.17
C GLU A 110 -13.64 4.09 7.02
N ARG A 111 -13.48 5.20 6.29
CA ARG A 111 -14.29 5.60 5.14
C ARG A 111 -14.06 4.77 3.87
N LEU A 112 -12.89 4.19 3.68
CA LEU A 112 -12.52 3.34 2.54
C LEU A 112 -12.69 1.84 2.86
N LYS A 113 -13.01 1.47 4.12
CA LYS A 113 -13.23 0.06 4.53
C LYS A 113 -14.33 -0.60 3.72
N GLN A 114 -15.39 0.13 3.39
CA GLN A 114 -16.49 -0.38 2.59
C GLN A 114 -16.04 -0.77 1.17
N GLU A 115 -15.27 0.09 0.50
CA GLU A 115 -14.77 -0.18 -0.86
C GLU A 115 -13.74 -1.33 -0.87
N ALA A 116 -12.88 -1.38 0.15
CA ALA A 116 -11.90 -2.45 0.28
C ALA A 116 -12.53 -3.80 0.70
N GLU A 117 -13.57 -3.79 1.54
CA GLU A 117 -14.36 -4.98 1.88
C GLU A 117 -15.09 -5.53 0.66
N GLU A 118 -15.68 -4.68 -0.18
CA GLU A 118 -16.28 -5.09 -1.45
C GLU A 118 -15.25 -5.69 -2.41
N PHE A 119 -14.08 -5.06 -2.53
CA PHE A 119 -12.98 -5.57 -3.35
C PHE A 119 -12.46 -6.93 -2.85
N LEU A 120 -12.26 -7.08 -1.53
CA LEU A 120 -11.84 -8.34 -0.91
C LEU A 120 -12.90 -9.43 -1.03
N LYS A 121 -14.19 -9.10 -0.90
CA LYS A 121 -15.30 -10.03 -1.09
C LYS A 121 -15.36 -10.52 -2.53
N ASN A 122 -15.13 -9.64 -3.50
CA ASN A 122 -15.06 -10.01 -4.91
C ASN A 122 -13.87 -10.92 -5.20
N ILE A 123 -12.68 -10.60 -4.68
CA ILE A 123 -11.50 -11.46 -4.85
C ILE A 123 -11.69 -12.82 -4.18
N LYS A 124 -12.18 -12.88 -2.94
CA LYS A 124 -12.47 -14.14 -2.25
C LYS A 124 -13.49 -14.97 -3.04
N THR A 125 -14.54 -14.35 -3.56
CA THR A 125 -15.55 -15.02 -4.40
C THR A 125 -14.92 -15.58 -5.68
N VAL A 126 -14.10 -14.80 -6.39
CA VAL A 126 -13.43 -15.25 -7.63
C VAL A 126 -12.45 -16.39 -7.34
N ILE A 127 -11.68 -16.31 -6.25
CA ILE A 127 -10.78 -17.38 -5.84
C ILE A 127 -11.57 -18.63 -5.44
N LEU A 128 -12.65 -18.51 -4.65
CA LEU A 128 -13.47 -19.66 -4.26
C LEU A 128 -14.13 -20.33 -5.47
N ILE A 129 -14.66 -19.54 -6.42
CA ILE A 129 -15.28 -20.05 -7.64
C ILE A 129 -14.22 -20.73 -8.52
N GLY A 130 -13.04 -20.11 -8.68
CA GLY A 130 -11.94 -20.71 -9.43
C GLY A 130 -11.42 -22.01 -8.80
N LEU A 131 -11.25 -22.04 -7.48
CA LEU A 131 -10.84 -23.23 -6.74
C LEU A 131 -11.92 -24.32 -6.78
N GLY A 132 -13.20 -23.95 -6.66
CA GLY A 132 -14.34 -24.85 -6.74
C GLY A 132 -14.54 -25.42 -8.14
N ALA A 133 -14.37 -24.62 -9.19
CA ALA A 133 -14.39 -25.07 -10.57
C ALA A 133 -13.20 -26.00 -10.89
N PHE A 134 -12.00 -25.68 -10.38
CA PHE A 134 -10.82 -26.52 -10.54
C PHE A 134 -10.96 -27.86 -9.80
N LEU A 135 -11.41 -27.85 -8.54
CA LEU A 135 -11.65 -29.07 -7.77
C LEU A 135 -12.81 -29.89 -8.34
N GLY A 136 -13.88 -29.25 -8.78
CA GLY A 136 -15.01 -29.89 -9.46
C GLY A 136 -14.58 -30.56 -10.78
N TRP A 137 -13.78 -29.88 -11.60
CA TRP A 137 -13.17 -30.48 -12.79
C TRP A 137 -12.22 -31.63 -12.45
N LYS A 138 -11.42 -31.51 -11.39
CA LYS A 138 -10.49 -32.57 -11.00
C LYS A 138 -11.19 -33.82 -10.48
N ILE A 139 -12.33 -33.65 -9.80
CA ILE A 139 -13.11 -34.75 -9.22
C ILE A 139 -14.04 -35.39 -10.25
N PHE A 140 -14.74 -34.59 -11.05
CA PHE A 140 -15.79 -35.06 -11.97
C PHE A 140 -15.42 -34.96 -13.45
N GLY A 141 -14.33 -34.27 -13.80
CA GLY A 141 -13.92 -34.11 -15.20
C GLY A 141 -13.49 -35.40 -15.88
N ASN A 142 -13.01 -36.40 -15.12
CA ASN A 142 -12.73 -37.73 -15.66
C ASN A 142 -14.01 -38.47 -16.08
N ASP A 143 -15.11 -38.33 -15.33
CA ASP A 143 -16.40 -38.93 -15.66
C ASP A 143 -17.10 -38.20 -16.82
N ILE A 144 -16.96 -36.88 -16.89
CA ILE A 144 -17.59 -36.06 -17.94
C ILE A 144 -16.84 -36.15 -19.29
N MET A 145 -15.50 -36.32 -19.29
CA MET A 145 -14.71 -36.46 -20.52
C MET A 145 -14.70 -37.89 -21.11
N GLY A 146 -15.42 -38.84 -20.53
CA GLY A 146 -15.70 -40.13 -21.17
C GLY A 146 -14.47 -40.91 -21.62
N ARG A 147 -13.36 -40.83 -20.88
CA ARG A 147 -12.20 -41.71 -21.12
C ARG A 147 -12.42 -43.01 -20.35
N LYS A 148 -12.78 -44.06 -21.08
CA LYS A 148 -12.52 -45.45 -20.68
C LYS A 148 -11.03 -45.70 -20.52
#